data_AF-A0A554JVZ0-F1
#
_entry.id   AF-A0A554JVZ0-F1
#
_cell.length_a   1.000
_cell.length_b   1.000
_cell.length_c   1.000
_cell.angle_alpha   90.00
_cell.angle_beta   90.00
_cell.angle_gamma   90.00
#
_symmetry.space_group_name_H-M   'P 1'
#
loop_
_entity.id
_entity.type
_entity.pdbx_description
1 polymer ?
#
loop_
_entity_poly.entity_id
_entity_poly.type
_entity_poly.pdbx_seq_one_letter_code
_entity_poly.pdbx_strand_id
1 'polypeptide(L)'
;FNFRNTLERAVGKPGFAATVQATYNESARILNLLLENGTIVRWRALRITLAADVMTVAVEISPVIPVNFVTATVYLTAASFTVS
;
A
#
# COMPACT_ATOMS: atom_id res chain seq x y z
N PHE A 1 13.11 -2.94 2.64
CA PHE A 1 12.39 -1.71 2.21
C PHE A 1 10.92 -1.87 2.59
N ASN A 2 10.40 -1.08 3.53
CA ASN A 2 9.09 -1.33 4.16
C ASN A 2 7.97 -0.65 3.37
N PHE A 3 7.15 -1.45 2.67
CA PHE A 3 5.97 -1.00 1.89
C PHE A 3 5.06 -0.05 2.70
N ARG A 4 4.84 -0.38 3.97
CA ARG A 4 4.08 0.43 4.93
C ARG A 4 4.60 1.86 5.10
N ASN A 5 5.91 2.02 5.37
CA ASN A 5 6.50 3.32 5.69
C ASN A 5 6.38 4.31 4.51
N THR A 6 6.46 3.79 3.29
CA THR A 6 6.31 4.62 2.09
C THR A 6 4.85 5.03 1.87
N LEU A 7 3.89 4.15 2.18
CA LEU A 7 2.47 4.49 2.11
C LEU A 7 2.08 5.54 3.14
N GLU A 8 2.58 5.46 4.38
CA GLU A 8 2.31 6.47 5.42
C GLU A 8 2.74 7.89 4.97
N ARG A 9 3.85 8.01 4.22
CA ARG A 9 4.28 9.29 3.63
C ARG A 9 3.40 9.80 2.50
N ALA A 10 2.72 8.89 1.78
CA ALA A 10 1.79 9.27 0.72
C ALA A 10 0.46 9.77 1.30
N VAL A 11 0.00 9.18 2.41
CA VAL A 11 -1.28 9.51 3.07
C VAL A 11 -1.23 10.79 3.89
N GLY A 12 -0.07 11.18 4.44
CA GLY A 12 0.06 12.39 5.27
C GLY A 12 0.00 13.75 4.54
N LYS A 13 -0.31 13.80 3.24
CA LYS A 13 -0.34 15.06 2.46
C LYS A 13 -1.74 15.71 2.45
N PRO A 14 -1.88 17.03 2.70
CA PRO A 14 -3.17 17.72 2.63
C PRO A 14 -3.76 17.71 1.21
N GLY A 15 -5.06 17.39 1.06
CA GLY A 15 -5.78 17.38 -0.23
C GLY A 15 -6.18 16.00 -0.75
N PHE A 16 -7.04 15.29 -0.01
CA PHE A 16 -7.34 13.86 -0.15
C PHE A 16 -8.11 13.41 -1.41
N ALA A 17 -8.50 14.31 -2.32
CA ALA A 17 -9.03 13.91 -3.63
C ALA A 17 -7.92 13.47 -4.60
N ALA A 18 -6.67 13.93 -4.37
CA ALA A 18 -5.49 13.52 -5.13
C ALA A 18 -4.78 12.28 -4.53
N THR A 19 -5.17 11.81 -3.34
CA THR A 19 -4.45 10.74 -2.61
C THR A 19 -4.75 9.34 -3.10
N VAL A 20 -5.95 9.00 -3.58
CA VAL A 20 -6.23 7.61 -4.03
C VAL A 20 -5.38 7.25 -5.25
N GLN A 21 -5.35 8.12 -6.27
CA GLN A 21 -4.54 7.89 -7.46
C GLN A 21 -3.04 7.98 -7.16
N ALA A 22 -2.61 8.95 -6.33
CA ALA A 22 -1.20 9.05 -5.93
C ALA A 22 -0.75 7.82 -5.13
N THR A 23 -1.59 7.32 -4.22
CA THR A 23 -1.33 6.11 -3.44
C THR A 23 -1.31 4.87 -4.33
N TYR A 24 -2.20 4.80 -5.32
CA TYR A 24 -2.16 3.73 -6.32
C TYR A 24 -0.83 3.74 -7.09
N ASN A 25 -0.43 4.89 -7.62
CA ASN A 25 0.81 5.05 -8.39
C ASN A 25 2.03 4.66 -7.55
N GLU A 26 2.09 5.12 -6.30
CA GLU A 26 3.20 4.82 -5.40
C GLU A 26 3.22 3.35 -4.97
N SER A 27 2.06 2.76 -4.68
CA SER A 27 1.92 1.33 -4.37
C SER A 27 2.42 0.47 -5.54
N ALA A 28 1.97 0.78 -6.76
CA ALA A 28 2.38 0.08 -7.97
C ALA A 28 3.90 0.21 -8.22
N ARG A 29 4.46 1.41 -8.02
CA ARG A 29 5.90 1.66 -8.13
C ARG A 29 6.70 0.79 -7.17
N ILE A 30 6.28 0.69 -5.90
CA ILE A 30 6.98 -0.14 -4.90
C ILE A 30 6.84 -1.62 -5.23
N LEU A 31 5.65 -2.07 -5.62
CA LEU A 31 5.42 -3.48 -6.00
C LEU A 31 6.28 -3.88 -7.21
N ASN A 32 6.48 -2.99 -8.18
CA ASN A 32 7.40 -3.21 -9.29
C ASN A 32 8.86 -3.28 -8.82
N LEU A 33 9.29 -2.44 -7.89
CA LEU A 33 10.62 -2.55 -7.30
C LEU A 33 10.82 -3.87 -6.53
N LEU A 34 9.79 -4.37 -5.84
CA LEU A 34 9.85 -5.67 -5.17
C LEU A 34 9.95 -6.83 -6.17
N LEU A 35 9.29 -6.70 -7.33
CA LEU A 35 9.38 -7.64 -8.43
C LEU A 35 10.78 -7.64 -9.06
N GLU A 36 11.31 -6.46 -9.38
CA GLU A 36 12.64 -6.28 -9.98
C GLU A 36 13.76 -6.79 -9.07
N ASN A 37 13.63 -6.59 -7.75
CA ASN A 37 14.58 -7.11 -6.78
C ASN A 37 14.41 -8.61 -6.47
N GLY A 38 13.50 -9.31 -7.15
CA GLY A 38 13.23 -10.73 -6.92
C GLY A 38 12.65 -11.07 -5.55
N THR A 39 12.10 -10.07 -4.84
CA THR A 39 11.45 -10.29 -3.52
C THR A 39 10.06 -10.92 -3.69
N ILE A 40 9.38 -10.63 -4.79
CA ILE A 40 8.10 -11.21 -5.18
C ILE A 40 8.19 -11.66 -6.64
N VAL A 41 7.39 -12.65 -7.03
CA VAL A 41 7.36 -13.18 -8.41
C VAL A 41 6.36 -12.42 -9.27
N ARG A 42 5.26 -11.94 -8.65
CA ARG A 42 4.20 -11.21 -9.32
C ARG A 42 3.32 -10.47 -8.30
N TRP A 43 2.60 -9.44 -8.75
CA TRP A 43 1.48 -8.85 -8.02
C TRP A 43 0.29 -8.61 -8.95
N ARG A 44 -0.93 -8.53 -8.39
CA ARG A 44 -2.17 -8.18 -9.11
C ARG A 44 -3.24 -7.65 -8.17
N ALA A 45 -4.37 -7.22 -8.75
CA ALA A 45 -5.57 -6.82 -8.02
C ALA A 45 -5.32 -5.73 -6.95
N LEU A 46 -4.43 -4.77 -7.23
CA LEU A 46 -4.21 -3.61 -6.38
C LEU A 46 -5.50 -2.77 -6.32
N ARG A 47 -6.03 -2.58 -5.11
CA ARG A 47 -7.23 -1.79 -4.83
C ARG A 47 -6.92 -0.82 -3.71
N ILE A 48 -7.26 0.44 -3.95
CA ILE A 48 -7.17 1.52 -2.96
C ILE A 48 -8.59 1.98 -2.68
N THR A 49 -8.96 2.01 -1.40
CA THR A 49 -10.27 2.52 -0.97
C THR A 49 -10.05 3.53 0.13
N LEU A 50 -10.68 4.69 -0.02
CA LEU A 50 -10.74 5.72 1.00
C LEU A 50 -12.18 5.78 1.52
N ALA A 51 -12.37 5.49 2.80
CA ALA A 51 -13.66 5.58 3.47
C ALA A 51 -13.49 6.41 4.74
N ALA A 52 -14.15 7.58 4.79
CA ALA A 52 -13.92 8.60 5.83
C ALA A 52 -12.42 8.88 6.00
N ASP A 53 -11.87 8.66 7.20
CA ASP A 53 -10.46 8.91 7.55
C ASP A 53 -9.58 7.65 7.46
N VAL A 54 -10.09 6.58 6.85
CA VAL A 54 -9.38 5.31 6.71
C VAL A 54 -9.08 5.01 5.26
N MET A 55 -7.78 4.88 4.95
CA MET A 55 -7.31 4.42 3.66
C MET A 55 -6.90 2.95 3.74
N THR A 56 -7.51 2.14 2.87
CA THR A 56 -7.21 0.71 2.74
C THR A 56 -6.47 0.46 1.44
N VAL A 57 -5.33 -0.22 1.52
CA VAL A 57 -4.54 -0.70 0.38
C VAL A 57 -4.58 -2.22 0.39
N ALA A 58 -5.19 -2.82 -0.62
CA ALA A 58 -5.27 -4.28 -0.76
C ALA A 58 -4.58 -4.72 -2.06
N VAL A 59 -3.76 -5.76 -1.98
CA VAL A 59 -3.04 -6.31 -3.15
C VAL A 59 -2.81 -7.81 -2.98
N GLU A 60 -2.84 -8.54 -4.09
CA GLU A 60 -2.41 -9.94 -4.16
C GLU A 60 -0.97 -10.02 -4.64
N ILE A 61 -0.12 -10.72 -3.88
CA ILE A 61 1.31 -10.85 -4.13
C ILE A 61 1.69 -12.33 -4.20
N SER A 62 2.44 -12.74 -5.21
CA SER A 62 3.01 -14.08 -5.32
C SER A 62 4.43 -14.09 -4.74
N PRO A 63 4.67 -14.81 -3.63
CA PRO A 63 5.99 -14.91 -3.02
C PRO A 63 6.91 -15.84 -3.82
N VAL A 64 8.21 -15.81 -3.54
CA VAL A 64 9.24 -16.64 -4.22
C VAL A 64 9.12 -18.14 -3.88
N ILE A 65 8.54 -18.45 -2.73
CA ILE A 65 8.15 -19.82 -2.33
C ILE A 65 6.87 -20.24 -3.08
N PRO A 66 6.63 -21.55 -3.32
CA PRO A 66 5.59 -22.03 -4.21
C PRO A 66 4.20 -21.89 -3.56
N VAL A 67 3.69 -20.66 -3.56
CA VAL A 67 2.34 -20.29 -3.12
C VAL A 67 1.75 -19.42 -4.21
N ASN A 68 0.50 -19.68 -4.62
CA ASN A 68 -0.11 -19.00 -5.76
C ASN A 68 -0.10 -17.46 -5.58
N PHE A 69 -0.85 -16.96 -4.59
CA PHE A 69 -0.89 -15.54 -4.20
C PHE A 69 -1.29 -15.42 -2.73
N VAL A 70 -0.72 -14.44 -2.03
CA VAL A 70 -1.08 -14.03 -0.66
C VAL A 70 -1.71 -12.65 -0.74
N THR A 71 -2.82 -12.44 -0.03
CA THR A 71 -3.47 -11.12 0.07
C THR A 71 -2.84 -10.32 1.20
N ALA A 72 -2.37 -9.12 0.89
CA ALA A 72 -1.92 -8.14 1.88
C ALA A 72 -2.90 -6.96 1.91
N THR A 73 -3.42 -6.63 3.09
CA THR A 73 -4.29 -5.48 3.32
C THR A 73 -3.70 -4.59 4.40
N VAL A 74 -3.48 -3.32 4.07
CA VAL A 74 -2.94 -2.30 4.98
C VAL A 74 -4.01 -1.24 5.22
N TYR A 75 -4.35 -1.04 6.49
CA TYR A 75 -5.24 0.04 6.94
C TYR A 75 -4.38 1.19 7.47
N LEU A 76 -4.62 2.39 6.94
CA LEU A 76 -3.96 3.63 7.34
C LEU A 76 -5.03 4.56 7.91
N THR A 77 -4.89 4.91 9.19
CA THR A 77 -5.84 5.75 9.92
C THR A 77 -5.14 7.01 10.41
N ALA A 78 -5.72 8.19 10.16
CA ALA A 78 -5.24 9.44 10.74
C ALA A 78 -5.74 9.56 12.19
N ALA A 79 -4.95 9.10 13.16
CA ALA A 79 -5.23 9.30 14.58
C ALA A 79 -4.15 10.20 15.19
N SER A 80 -4.54 11.37 15.70
CA SER A 80 -3.68 12.17 16.57
C SER A 80 -3.76 11.61 17.98
N PHE A 81 -2.72 10.91 18.43
CA PHE A 81 -2.59 10.54 19.84
C PHE A 81 -1.99 11.74 20.59
N THR A 82 -2.83 12.46 21.34
CA THR A 82 -2.32 13.33 22.41
C THR A 82 -2.03 12.43 23.60
N VAL A 83 -0.75 12.21 23.90
CA VAL A 83 -0.35 11.56 25.14
C VAL A 83 -0.54 12.60 26.25
N SER A 84 -1.50 12.35 27.15
CA SER A 84 -1.72 13.12 28.38
C SER A 84 -0.67 12.81 29.44
#